data_AF-A0AAP4VQN9-F1
#
_entry.id   AF-A0AAP4VQN9-F1
#
_cell.length_a   1.000
_cell.length_b   1.000
_cell.length_c   1.000
_cell.angle_alpha   90.00
_cell.angle_beta   90.00
_cell.angle_gamma   90.00
#
_symmetry.space_group_name_H-M   'P 1'
#
loop_
_entity.id
_entity.type
_entity.pdbx_description
1 polymer ?
#
loop_
_entity_poly.entity_id
_entity_poly.type
_entity_poly.pdbx_seq_one_letter_code
_entity_poly.pdbx_strand_id
1 'polypeptide(L)' 'MQSIPSSAAARQTQPAPAARTQNDAFVRIENVVKKFGDSTAVDNVNLTIAKNELFALLGSSGCGKSTLLRML' A
#
# COMPACT_ATOMS: atom_id res chain seq x y z
N MET A 1 -0.62 25.34 36.88
CA MET A 1 -1.80 24.95 36.08
C MET A 1 -1.35 24.80 34.64
N GLN A 2 -0.77 23.64 34.34
CA GLN A 2 -0.14 23.33 33.06
C GLN A 2 -0.85 22.11 32.51
N SER A 3 -1.52 22.28 31.38
CA SER A 3 -2.12 21.18 30.62
C SER A 3 -1.88 21.42 29.13
N ILE A 4 -0.74 20.91 28.67
CA ILE A 4 -0.51 20.18 27.41
C ILE A 4 -1.55 20.36 26.27
N PRO A 5 -1.15 20.85 25.08
CA PRO A 5 -1.84 20.51 23.84
C PRO A 5 -1.49 19.07 23.43
N SER A 6 -2.53 18.34 23.02
CA SER A 6 -2.53 16.92 22.63
C SER A 6 -1.55 16.63 21.48
N SER A 7 -0.60 15.75 21.79
CA SER A 7 0.24 15.02 20.85
C SER A 7 -0.59 13.92 20.16
N ALA A 8 -0.51 13.83 18.83
CA ALA A 8 -0.10 12.61 18.11
C ALA A 8 -0.64 12.54 16.67
N ALA A 9 0.28 12.23 15.74
CA ALA A 9 0.05 11.60 14.43
C ALA A 9 -0.85 12.37 13.44
N ALA A 10 -0.32 12.95 12.37
CA ALA A 10 0.39 12.20 11.35
C ALA A 10 1.41 13.09 10.64
N ARG A 11 2.70 12.82 10.86
CA ARG A 11 3.71 13.11 9.85
C ARG A 11 3.42 12.17 8.67
N GLN A 12 2.50 12.55 7.80
CA GLN A 12 2.47 12.05 6.44
C GLN A 12 3.62 12.73 5.69
N THR A 13 4.86 12.42 6.06
CA THR A 13 5.96 12.51 5.12
C THR A 13 5.78 11.35 4.16
N GLN A 14 4.85 11.49 3.22
CA GLN A 14 5.02 10.85 1.93
C GLN A 14 6.11 11.65 1.24
N PRO A 15 7.32 11.11 1.04
CA PRO A 15 8.15 11.67 -0.01
C PRO A 15 7.34 11.44 -1.27
N ALA A 16 6.85 12.51 -1.90
CA ALA A 16 6.37 12.46 -3.26
C ALA A 16 7.48 11.77 -4.07
N PRO A 17 7.29 10.54 -4.57
CA PRO A 17 8.34 9.91 -5.34
C PRO A 17 8.41 10.73 -6.61
N ALA A 18 9.52 11.44 -6.74
CA ALA A 18 9.90 12.23 -7.91
C ALA A 18 9.39 11.54 -9.15
N ALA A 19 8.57 12.25 -9.94
CA ALA A 19 8.03 11.90 -11.24
C ALA A 19 8.68 10.63 -11.82
N ARG A 20 8.18 9.45 -11.39
CA ARG A 20 8.70 8.17 -11.86
C ARG A 20 8.23 8.06 -13.29
N THR A 21 9.15 8.23 -14.23
CA THR A 21 8.89 8.04 -15.66
C THR A 21 8.10 6.75 -15.83
N GLN A 22 6.92 6.81 -16.47
CA GLN A 22 6.00 5.69 -16.65
C GLN A 22 6.68 4.43 -17.27
N ASN A 23 7.86 4.60 -17.85
CA ASN A 23 8.71 3.54 -18.41
C ASN A 23 9.51 2.70 -17.40
N ASP A 24 9.50 3.00 -16.10
CA ASP A 24 10.23 2.19 -15.08
C ASP A 24 9.30 1.29 -14.25
N ALA A 25 8.01 1.20 -14.57
CA ALA A 25 7.10 0.31 -13.86
C ALA A 25 7.46 -1.16 -14.18
N PHE A 26 8.10 -1.85 -13.22
CA PHE A 26 8.40 -3.28 -13.35
C PHE A 26 7.20 -4.15 -13.00
N VAL A 27 6.41 -3.74 -12.00
CA VAL A 27 5.13 -4.36 -11.66
C VAL A 27 4.09 -3.25 -11.52
N ARG A 28 2.98 -3.37 -12.24
CA ARG A 28 1.85 -2.43 -12.17
C ARG A 28 0.55 -3.21 -12.00
N ILE A 29 -0.15 -2.93 -10.91
CA ILE A 29 -1.50 -3.43 -10.67
C ILE A 29 -2.44 -2.25 -10.49
N GLU A 30 -3.60 -2.32 -11.13
CA GLU A 30 -4.61 -1.27 -11.11
C GLU A 30 -5.97 -1.85 -10.80
N ASN A 31 -6.69 -1.19 -9.89
CA ASN A 31 -8.04 -1.54 -9.45
C ASN A 31 -8.20 -3.02 -9.09
N VAL A 32 -7.18 -3.63 -8.48
CA VAL A 32 -7.22 -5.05 -8.13
C VAL A 32 -8.18 -5.26 -6.96
N VAL A 33 -9.17 -6.11 -7.18
CA VAL A 33 -10.14 -6.55 -6.18
C VAL A 33 -10.09 -8.07 -6.11
N LYS A 34 -9.99 -8.60 -4.89
CA LYS A 34 -10.08 -10.04 -4.63
C LYS A 34 -11.08 -10.30 -3.52
N LYS A 35 -12.08 -11.11 -3.85
CA LYS A 35 -13.11 -11.59 -2.92
C LYS A 35 -12.96 -13.09 -2.71
N PHE A 36 -13.23 -13.53 -1.49
CA PHE A 36 -13.36 -14.93 -1.10
C PHE A 36 -14.73 -15.12 -0.45
N GLY A 37 -15.69 -15.63 -1.23
CA GLY A 37 -17.09 -15.65 -0.81
C GLY A 37 -17.57 -14.24 -0.49
N ASP A 38 -18.08 -14.06 0.73
CA ASP A 38 -18.61 -12.79 1.22
C ASP A 38 -17.53 -11.81 1.73
N SER A 39 -16.27 -12.25 1.86
CA SER A 39 -15.19 -11.41 2.37
C SER A 39 -14.34 -10.81 1.25
N THR A 40 -14.14 -9.50 1.29
CA THR A 40 -13.24 -8.81 0.36
C THR A 40 -11.84 -8.77 0.98
N ALA A 41 -10.92 -9.59 0.46
CA ALA A 41 -9.55 -9.67 0.96
C ALA A 41 -8.63 -8.59 0.37
N VAL A 42 -8.92 -8.14 -0.85
CA VAL A 42 -8.21 -7.03 -1.51
C VAL A 42 -9.29 -6.16 -2.14
N ASP A 43 -9.27 -4.86 -1.85
CA ASP A 43 -10.26 -3.93 -2.39
C ASP A 43 -9.54 -2.75 -3.05
N ASN A 44 -9.84 -2.55 -4.33
CA ASN A 44 -9.34 -1.46 -5.17
C ASN A 44 -7.86 -1.08 -4.93
N VAL A 45 -6.96 -2.06 -5.03
CA VAL A 45 -5.54 -1.80 -4.82
C VAL A 45 -4.88 -1.36 -6.12
N ASN A 46 -4.26 -0.19 -6.06
CA ASN A 46 -3.41 0.38 -7.11
C ASN A 46 -1.97 0.43 -6.58
N LEU A 47 -1.07 -0.31 -7.21
CA LEU A 47 0.33 -0.39 -6.81
C LEU A 47 1.21 -0.40 -8.05
N THR A 48 2.27 0.41 -8.02
CA THR A 48 3.31 0.42 -9.04
C THR A 48 4.66 0.26 -8.33
N ILE A 49 5.40 -0.78 -8.69
CA ILE A 49 6.74 -1.08 -8.19
C ILE A 49 7.71 -0.86 -9.34
N ALA A 50 8.72 -0.01 -9.13
CA ALA A 50 9.77 0.25 -10.09
C ALA A 50 10.80 -0.88 -10.13
N LYS A 51 11.62 -0.92 -11.18
CA LYS A 51 12.71 -1.90 -11.23
C LYS A 51 13.70 -1.61 -10.09
N ASN A 52 14.21 -2.65 -9.44
CA ASN A 52 15.13 -2.56 -8.30
C ASN A 52 14.54 -1.87 -7.04
N GLU A 53 13.22 -1.70 -6.95
CA GLU A 53 12.55 -1.17 -5.76
C GLU A 53 12.20 -2.29 -4.77
N LEU A 54 12.49 -2.07 -3.47
CA LEU A 54 12.06 -2.97 -2.41
C LEU A 54 10.66 -2.59 -1.93
N PHE A 55 9.71 -3.49 -2.12
CA PHE A 55 8.33 -3.33 -1.64
C PHE A 55 8.00 -4.34 -0.55
N ALA A 56 7.34 -3.87 0.53
CA ALA A 56 6.91 -4.72 1.64
C ALA A 56 5.43 -4.45 1.97
N LEU A 57 4.67 -5.53 2.17
CA LEU A 57 3.29 -5.47 2.63
C LEU A 57 3.24 -5.69 4.15
N LEU A 58 2.66 -4.73 4.86
CA LEU A 58 2.52 -4.76 6.32
C LEU A 58 1.04 -4.68 6.70
N GLY A 59 0.66 -5.30 7.81
CA GLY A 59 -0.72 -5.27 8.31
C GLY A 59 -1.10 -6.52 9.11
N SER A 60 -2.24 -6.47 9.79
CA SER A 60 -2.79 -7.54 10.63
C SER A 60 -2.96 -8.87 9.90
N SER A 61 -2.97 -9.99 10.62
CA SER A 61 -3.29 -11.29 10.01
C SER A 61 -4.66 -11.23 9.31
N GLY A 62 -4.77 -11.82 8.12
CA GLY A 62 -6.03 -11.83 7.36
C GLY A 62 -6.31 -10.60 6.49
N CYS A 63 -5.50 -9.53 6.53
CA CYS A 63 -5.75 -8.33 5.69
C CYS A 63 -5.42 -8.47 4.19
N GLY A 64 -5.21 -9.70 3.69
CA GLY A 64 -5.00 -9.93 2.26
C GLY A 64 -3.58 -9.78 1.72
N LYS A 65 -2.55 -9.57 2.55
CA LYS A 65 -1.14 -9.44 2.10
C LYS A 65 -0.68 -10.61 1.24
N SER A 66 -0.77 -11.83 1.75
CA SER A 66 -0.38 -13.04 1.02
C SER A 66 -1.30 -13.30 -0.18
N THR A 67 -2.54 -12.82 -0.13
CA THR A 67 -3.46 -12.87 -1.27
C THR A 67 -2.95 -11.97 -2.39
N LEU A 68 -2.58 -10.73 -2.08
CA LEU A 68 -2.03 -9.77 -3.04
C LEU A 68 -0.73 -10.32 -3.64
N LEU A 69 0.20 -10.82 -2.82
CA LEU A 69 1.46 -11.41 -3.32
C LEU A 69 1.25 -12.65 -4.20
N ARG A 70 0.20 -13.42 -4.00
CA ARG A 70 -0.13 -14.59 -4.85
C ARG A 70 -0.81 -14.22 -6.16
N MET A 71 -1.30 -12.99 -6.30
CA MET A 71 -1.92 -12.49 -7.53
C MET A 71 -0.91 -11.82 -8.47
N LEU A 72 0.28 -11.48 -7.96
CA LEU A 72 1.45 -11.03 -8.73
C LEU A 72 2.22 -12.23 -9.27
#